data_AF-A0A6A5W4Y4-F1
#
_entry.id   AF-A0A6A5W4Y4-F1
#
_cell.length_a   1.000
_cell.length_b   1.000
_cell.length_c   1.000
_cell.angle_alpha   90.00
_cell.angle_beta   90.00
_cell.angle_gamma   90.00
#
_symmetry.space_group_name_H-M   'P 1'
#
loop_
_entity.id
_entity.type
_entity.pdbx_description
1 polymer ?
#
loop_
_entity_poly.entity_id
_entity_poly.type
_entity_poly.pdbx_seq_one_letter_code
_entity_poly.pdbx_strand_id
1 'polypeptide(L)'
;MIPPPDGGACVAMVGKDCVAIACDLRLGMQALTVSNNFPKIFSYGDVHLGLTGLATDVSTVSDLFRYKVNMYRLREERNISPQTMANLVSSSLYERRFGPYFVSPVIAGINQTSGKPFICGFDSIGCIDFAKDFIVSGTASDQLFGTCEGLWEPDLVSCACSGDMG
;
A
#
# COMPACT_ATOMS: atom_id res chain seq x y z
N MET A 1 -1.89 -6.58 19.06
CA MET A 1 -2.79 -5.60 18.40
C MET A 1 -4.12 -6.30 18.17
N ILE A 2 -5.26 -5.71 18.56
CA ILE A 2 -6.56 -6.31 18.26
C ILE A 2 -6.72 -6.25 16.73
N PRO A 3 -7.07 -7.36 16.05
CA PRO A 3 -7.27 -7.33 14.61
C PRO A 3 -8.37 -6.32 14.27
N PRO A 4 -8.15 -5.42 13.28
CA PRO A 4 -9.13 -4.40 12.94
C PRO A 4 -10.46 -5.06 12.58
N PRO A 5 -11.60 -4.55 13.10
CA PRO A 5 -12.91 -5.17 12.95
C PRO A 5 -13.35 -5.26 11.48
N ASP A 6 -12.81 -4.39 10.64
CA ASP A 6 -13.20 -4.27 9.23
C ASP A 6 -12.54 -5.32 8.33
N GLY A 7 -11.42 -5.88 8.81
CA GLY A 7 -10.60 -6.81 8.04
C GLY A 7 -9.85 -6.12 6.90
N GLY A 8 -9.45 -6.93 5.93
CA GLY A 8 -8.76 -6.48 4.73
C GLY A 8 -7.31 -6.96 4.67
N ALA A 9 -6.82 -7.10 3.45
CA ALA A 9 -5.48 -7.56 3.15
C ALA A 9 -4.98 -6.89 1.88
N CYS A 10 -3.69 -6.56 1.85
CA CYS A 10 -3.04 -5.98 0.69
C CYS A 10 -1.64 -6.55 0.53
N VAL A 11 -1.22 -6.73 -0.72
CA VAL A 11 0.08 -7.24 -1.10
C VAL A 11 0.64 -6.38 -2.23
N ALA A 12 1.94 -6.12 -2.19
CA ALA A 12 2.70 -5.53 -3.28
C ALA A 12 3.90 -6.43 -3.61
N MET A 13 4.20 -6.58 -4.90
CA MET A 13 5.32 -7.40 -5.38
C MET A 13 6.12 -6.63 -6.42
N VAL A 14 7.43 -6.88 -6.44
CA VAL A 14 8.33 -6.39 -7.48
C VAL A 14 8.55 -7.49 -8.53
N GLY A 15 8.40 -7.12 -9.80
CA GLY A 15 8.81 -7.92 -10.94
C GLY A 15 9.88 -7.21 -11.75
N LYS A 16 10.17 -7.74 -12.94
CA LYS A 16 11.13 -7.17 -13.88
C LYS A 16 10.58 -5.90 -14.51
N ASP A 17 11.13 -4.75 -14.10
CA ASP A 17 10.71 -3.41 -14.54
C ASP A 17 9.21 -3.12 -14.32
N CYS A 18 8.56 -3.86 -13.44
CA CYS A 18 7.15 -3.71 -13.10
C CYS A 18 6.91 -3.89 -11.60
N VAL A 19 5.80 -3.32 -11.12
CA VAL A 19 5.29 -3.55 -9.76
C VAL A 19 3.83 -3.95 -9.85
N ALA A 20 3.41 -4.84 -8.97
CA ALA A 20 2.01 -5.21 -8.81
C ALA A 20 1.56 -4.88 -7.39
N ILE A 21 0.34 -4.35 -7.25
CA ILE A 21 -0.31 -4.16 -5.96
C ILE A 21 -1.74 -4.66 -6.05
N ALA A 22 -2.15 -5.45 -5.06
CA ALA A 22 -3.49 -6.03 -4.98
C ALA A 22 -4.00 -5.91 -3.55
N CYS A 23 -5.24 -5.47 -3.39
CA CYS A 23 -5.93 -5.52 -2.11
C CYS A 23 -7.32 -6.15 -2.29
N ASP A 24 -7.86 -6.69 -1.21
CA ASP A 24 -9.23 -7.17 -1.18
C ASP A 24 -10.25 -6.01 -1.22
N LEU A 25 -11.49 -6.32 -1.62
CA LEU A 25 -12.59 -5.34 -1.69
C LEU A 25 -13.60 -5.47 -0.55
N ARG A 26 -13.37 -6.38 0.40
CA ARG A 26 -14.28 -6.62 1.53
C ARG A 26 -14.17 -5.47 2.54
N LEU A 27 -15.32 -5.03 3.02
CA LEU A 27 -15.48 -4.20 4.20
C LEU A 27 -16.40 -4.94 5.17
N GLY A 28 -15.85 -5.36 6.30
CA GLY A 28 -16.59 -6.03 7.36
C GLY A 28 -16.95 -5.11 8.52
N MET A 29 -17.78 -5.63 9.41
CA MET A 29 -17.88 -5.21 10.80
C MET A 29 -17.87 -6.50 11.62
N GLN A 30 -16.68 -6.92 12.04
CA GLN A 30 -16.42 -8.24 12.61
C GLN A 30 -16.89 -9.36 11.65
N ALA A 31 -17.82 -10.21 12.10
CA ALA A 31 -18.34 -11.33 11.33
C ALA A 31 -19.30 -10.89 10.20
N LEU A 32 -19.89 -9.69 10.28
CA LEU A 32 -20.82 -9.20 9.27
C LEU A 32 -20.04 -8.59 8.10
N THR A 33 -20.37 -8.97 6.86
CA THR A 33 -19.85 -8.30 5.67
C THR A 33 -20.80 -7.17 5.28
N VAL A 34 -20.29 -5.94 5.23
CA VAL A 34 -21.07 -4.73 4.93
C VAL A 34 -21.02 -4.41 3.43
N SER A 35 -19.84 -4.53 2.82
CA SER A 35 -19.64 -4.28 1.39
C SER A 35 -18.55 -5.18 0.82
N ASN A 36 -18.65 -5.47 -0.47
CA ASN A 36 -17.64 -6.18 -1.26
C ASN A 36 -17.01 -5.29 -2.34
N ASN A 37 -17.29 -3.99 -2.33
CA ASN A 37 -16.81 -3.01 -3.32
C ASN A 37 -16.12 -1.83 -2.61
N PHE A 38 -15.21 -2.12 -1.67
CA PHE A 38 -14.42 -1.09 -1.00
C PHE A 38 -12.98 -1.09 -1.50
N PRO A 39 -12.62 -0.25 -2.50
CA PRO A 39 -11.26 -0.19 -3.01
C PRO A 39 -10.33 0.41 -1.96
N LYS A 40 -9.22 -0.27 -1.70
CA LYS A 40 -8.20 0.13 -0.71
C LYS A 40 -6.92 0.67 -1.36
N ILE A 41 -6.87 0.70 -2.69
CA ILE A 41 -5.74 1.19 -3.48
C ILE A 41 -6.07 2.57 -4.03
N PHE A 42 -5.20 3.54 -3.76
CA PHE A 42 -5.32 4.91 -4.20
C PHE A 42 -4.12 5.29 -5.07
N SER A 43 -4.37 5.85 -6.26
CA SER A 43 -3.33 6.18 -7.22
C SER A 43 -3.02 7.68 -7.23
N TYR A 44 -1.74 8.03 -7.18
CA TYR A 44 -1.22 9.39 -7.14
C TYR A 44 -0.16 9.60 -8.24
N GLY A 45 -0.60 9.63 -9.49
CA GLY A 45 0.31 9.56 -10.64
C GLY A 45 0.84 8.14 -10.81
N ASP A 46 2.16 7.96 -10.79
CA ASP A 46 2.83 6.66 -10.98
C ASP A 46 3.12 5.92 -9.65
N VAL A 47 2.53 6.42 -8.56
CA VAL A 47 2.63 5.85 -7.22
C VAL A 47 1.25 5.39 -6.76
N HIS A 48 1.16 4.14 -6.34
CA HIS A 48 -0.04 3.54 -5.76
C HIS A 48 0.15 3.34 -4.25
N LEU A 49 -0.88 3.68 -3.49
CA LEU A 49 -0.94 3.56 -2.03
C LEU A 49 -2.08 2.61 -1.66
N GLY A 50 -1.74 1.42 -1.18
CA GLY A 50 -2.65 0.51 -0.52
C GLY A 50 -2.80 0.86 0.95
N LEU A 51 -4.03 0.98 1.45
CA LEU A 51 -4.32 1.27 2.85
C LEU A 51 -5.17 0.15 3.45
N THR A 52 -4.60 -0.59 4.41
CA THR A 52 -5.33 -1.58 5.21
C THR A 52 -5.48 -1.09 6.64
N GLY A 53 -6.42 -1.68 7.39
CA GLY A 53 -6.65 -1.34 8.79
C GLY A 53 -8.09 -0.89 9.05
N LEU A 54 -8.26 0.09 9.93
CA LEU A 54 -9.57 0.66 10.26
C LEU A 54 -10.11 1.49 9.08
N ALA A 55 -11.31 1.19 8.60
CA ALA A 55 -11.87 1.78 7.38
C ALA A 55 -12.08 3.30 7.46
N THR A 56 -12.38 3.81 8.66
CA THR A 56 -12.50 5.26 8.90
C THR A 56 -11.15 5.96 8.74
N ASP A 57 -10.09 5.33 9.25
CA ASP A 57 -8.73 5.88 9.14
C ASP A 57 -8.21 5.73 7.72
N VAL A 58 -8.52 4.62 7.03
CA VAL A 58 -8.20 4.43 5.60
C VAL A 58 -8.75 5.60 4.78
N SER A 59 -10.03 5.95 4.98
CA SER A 59 -10.67 7.06 4.25
C SER A 59 -10.00 8.39 4.61
N THR A 60 -9.81 8.67 5.89
CA THR A 60 -9.20 9.92 6.39
C THR A 60 -7.78 10.11 5.88
N VAL A 61 -6.98 9.05 5.93
CA VAL A 61 -5.59 9.03 5.49
C VAL A 61 -5.48 9.17 3.97
N SER A 62 -6.39 8.54 3.22
CA SER A 62 -6.45 8.68 1.75
C SER A 62 -6.73 10.12 1.31
N ASP A 63 -7.64 10.81 2.01
CA ASP A 63 -7.98 12.20 1.74
C ASP A 63 -6.82 13.13 2.14
N LEU A 64 -6.17 12.86 3.28
CA LEU A 64 -4.99 13.60 3.75
C LEU A 64 -3.85 13.51 2.73
N PHE A 65 -3.53 12.32 2.23
CA PHE A 65 -2.47 12.16 1.24
C PHE A 65 -2.84 12.72 -0.12
N ARG A 66 -4.10 12.61 -0.55
CA ARG A 66 -4.58 13.31 -1.75
C ARG A 66 -4.33 14.82 -1.66
N TYR A 67 -4.65 15.41 -0.51
CA TYR A 67 -4.39 16.82 -0.26
C TYR A 67 -2.89 17.16 -0.28
N LYS A 68 -2.06 16.41 0.48
CA LYS A 68 -0.61 16.65 0.55
C LYS A 68 0.08 16.48 -0.81
N VAL A 69 -0.29 15.45 -1.59
CA VAL A 69 0.26 15.23 -2.93
C VAL A 69 -0.18 16.29 -3.92
N ASN A 70 -1.45 16.72 -3.88
CA ASN A 70 -1.91 17.83 -4.74
C ASN A 70 -1.15 19.14 -4.43
N MET A 71 -0.93 19.44 -3.15
CA MET A 71 -0.13 20.58 -2.74
C MET A 71 1.34 20.47 -3.18
N TYR A 72 1.93 19.27 -3.10
CA TYR A 72 3.27 19.01 -3.62
C TYR A 72 3.34 19.27 -5.13
N ARG A 73 2.39 18.73 -5.90
CA ARG A 73 2.32 18.91 -7.35
C ARG A 73 2.16 20.37 -7.76
N LEU A 74 1.36 21.16 -7.03
CA LEU A 74 1.18 22.59 -7.30
C LEU A 74 2.43 23.42 -6.98
N ARG A 75 3.24 23.01 -6.00
CA ARG A 75 4.45 23.74 -5.58
C ARG A 75 5.67 23.42 -6.42
N GLU A 76 5.85 22.14 -6.73
CA GLU A 76 7.05 21.62 -7.40
C GLU A 76 6.84 21.39 -8.90
N GLU A 77 5.61 21.57 -9.39
CA GLU A 77 5.19 21.35 -10.79
C GLU A 77 5.54 19.95 -11.34
N ARG A 78 5.80 18.99 -10.46
CA ARG A 78 6.19 17.61 -10.79
C ARG A 78 5.40 16.59 -9.99
N ASN A 79 5.29 15.39 -10.55
CA ASN A 79 4.72 14.25 -9.83
C ASN A 79 5.66 13.80 -8.70
N ILE A 80 5.08 13.31 -7.61
CA ILE A 80 5.84 12.80 -6.47
C ILE A 80 6.51 11.48 -6.83
N SER A 81 7.77 11.32 -6.44
CA SER A 81 8.48 10.04 -6.61
C SER A 81 8.06 9.03 -5.54
N PRO A 82 8.13 7.71 -5.78
CA PRO A 82 7.79 6.70 -4.77
C PRO A 82 8.60 6.87 -3.46
N GLN A 83 9.88 7.23 -3.56
CA GLN A 83 10.73 7.45 -2.38
C GLN A 83 10.33 8.70 -1.60
N THR A 84 9.98 9.78 -2.29
CA THR A 84 9.49 11.01 -1.64
C THR A 84 8.13 10.76 -0.97
N MET A 85 7.26 9.98 -1.62
CA MET A 85 5.98 9.56 -1.03
C MET A 85 6.21 8.72 0.23
N ALA A 86 7.18 7.81 0.22
CA ALA A 86 7.50 7.01 1.40
C ALA A 86 7.89 7.85 2.61
N ASN A 87 8.75 8.84 2.41
CA ASN A 87 9.14 9.77 3.47
C ASN A 87 7.96 10.63 3.95
N LEU A 88 7.09 11.07 3.03
CA LEU A 88 5.88 11.82 3.36
C LEU A 88 4.90 10.99 4.21
N VAL A 89 4.74 9.70 3.89
CA VAL A 89 3.89 8.78 4.65
C VAL A 89 4.46 8.56 6.05
N SER A 90 5.75 8.22 6.14
CA SER A 90 6.45 8.01 7.42
C SER A 90 6.32 9.22 8.35
N SER A 91 6.62 10.43 7.86
CA SER A 91 6.53 11.63 8.69
C SER A 91 5.09 11.93 9.12
N SER A 92 4.11 11.74 8.24
CA SER A 92 2.70 12.00 8.52
C SER A 92 2.11 11.05 9.57
N LEU A 93 2.53 9.79 9.58
CA LEU A 93 2.11 8.82 10.59
C LEU A 93 2.83 9.08 11.93
N TYR A 94 4.12 9.42 11.87
CA TYR A 94 4.91 9.68 13.08
C TYR A 94 4.48 10.95 13.81
N GLU A 95 3.98 11.98 13.09
CA GLU A 95 3.33 13.16 13.69
C GLU A 95 2.23 12.80 14.70
N ARG A 96 1.58 11.65 14.52
CA ARG A 96 0.51 11.14 15.38
C ARG A 96 0.96 9.99 16.29
N ARG A 97 2.21 10.00 16.76
CA ARG A 97 2.80 8.90 17.56
C ARG A 97 2.01 8.49 18.82
N PHE A 98 1.33 9.43 19.48
CA PHE A 98 0.53 9.18 20.71
C PHE A 98 -0.99 9.04 20.45
N GLY A 99 -1.40 9.05 19.18
CA GLY A 99 -2.76 8.79 18.73
C GLY A 99 -2.73 8.33 17.27
N PRO A 100 -2.09 7.17 16.99
CA PRO A 100 -1.78 6.75 15.63
C PRO A 100 -3.05 6.43 14.85
N TYR A 101 -2.98 6.59 13.54
CA TYR A 101 -3.97 6.00 12.65
C TYR A 101 -3.80 4.48 12.67
N PHE A 102 -4.89 3.74 12.81
CA PHE A 102 -4.87 2.28 12.78
C PHE A 102 -4.85 1.78 11.34
N VAL A 103 -3.80 2.17 10.61
CA VAL A 103 -3.57 1.79 9.22
C VAL A 103 -2.17 1.20 9.05
N SER A 104 -2.03 0.31 8.07
CA SER A 104 -0.73 -0.23 7.66
C SER A 104 -0.56 -0.01 6.16
N PRO A 105 -0.07 1.18 5.76
CA PRO A 105 0.08 1.52 4.35
C PRO A 105 1.10 0.65 3.61
N VAL A 106 0.86 0.45 2.32
CA VAL A 106 1.78 -0.18 1.37
C VAL A 106 1.90 0.73 0.17
N ILE A 107 3.12 1.07 -0.23
CA ILE A 107 3.39 1.85 -1.43
C ILE A 107 3.97 0.93 -2.48
N ALA A 108 3.48 1.07 -3.71
CA ALA A 108 4.08 0.47 -4.89
C ALA A 108 4.14 1.52 -6.01
N GLY A 109 5.27 1.61 -6.70
CA GLY A 109 5.40 2.51 -7.84
C GLY A 109 6.70 2.28 -8.60
N ILE A 110 6.80 2.91 -9.77
CA ILE A 110 8.02 2.88 -10.58
C ILE A 110 8.57 4.30 -10.57
N ASN A 111 9.88 4.43 -10.31
CA ASN A 111 10.51 5.73 -10.38
C ASN A 111 10.70 6.13 -11.85
N GLN A 112 10.00 7.17 -12.30
CA GLN A 112 10.06 7.69 -13.68
C GLN A 112 11.48 7.99 -14.17
N THR A 113 12.37 8.45 -13.29
CA THR A 113 13.73 8.86 -13.67
C THR A 113 14.68 7.68 -13.78
N SER A 114 14.58 6.70 -12.87
CA SER A 114 15.49 5.56 -12.84
C SER A 114 14.93 4.31 -13.51
N GLY A 115 13.63 4.28 -13.82
CA GLY A 115 12.91 3.10 -14.29
C GLY A 115 12.81 1.97 -13.25
N LYS A 116 13.30 2.18 -12.03
CA LYS A 116 13.38 1.11 -11.04
C LYS A 116 12.05 0.92 -10.30
N PRO A 117 11.58 -0.32 -10.16
CA PRO A 117 10.44 -0.63 -9.30
C PRO A 117 10.79 -0.34 -7.84
N PHE A 118 9.80 0.14 -7.09
CA PHE A 118 9.94 0.48 -5.69
C PHE A 118 8.68 0.07 -4.93
N ILE A 119 8.87 -0.72 -3.88
CA ILE A 119 7.83 -1.06 -2.91
C ILE A 119 8.30 -0.70 -1.50
N CYS A 120 7.38 -0.31 -0.64
CA CYS A 120 7.65 -0.24 0.80
C CYS A 120 6.37 -0.42 1.62
N GLY A 121 6.53 -0.99 2.80
CA GLY A 121 5.49 -1.14 3.81
C GLY A 121 5.67 -0.15 4.96
N PHE A 122 4.60 0.09 5.70
CA PHE A 122 4.63 0.89 6.91
C PHE A 122 3.85 0.24 8.04
N ASP A 123 4.34 0.43 9.26
CA ASP A 123 3.54 0.20 10.46
C ASP A 123 2.61 1.39 10.75
N SER A 124 1.80 1.28 11.80
CA SER A 124 0.84 2.33 12.20
C SER A 124 1.50 3.59 12.78
N ILE A 125 2.82 3.59 13.00
CA ILE A 125 3.57 4.72 13.56
C ILE A 125 4.58 5.33 12.58
N GLY A 126 4.68 4.80 11.36
CA GLY A 126 5.51 5.35 10.29
C GLY A 126 6.90 4.73 10.14
N CYS A 127 7.19 3.57 10.76
CA CYS A 127 8.38 2.79 10.45
C CYS A 127 8.32 2.33 8.99
N ILE A 128 9.41 2.48 8.25
CA ILE A 128 9.48 2.12 6.83
C ILE A 128 10.13 0.75 6.70
N ASP A 129 9.45 -0.15 6.01
CA ASP A 129 9.99 -1.44 5.60
C ASP A 129 10.28 -1.42 4.09
N PHE A 130 11.54 -1.59 3.72
CA PHE A 130 12.00 -1.61 2.33
C PHE A 130 12.29 -3.05 1.91
N ALA A 131 11.35 -3.66 1.21
CA ALA A 131 11.51 -4.99 0.64
C ALA A 131 11.89 -4.93 -0.85
N LYS A 132 12.57 -5.97 -1.34
CA LYS A 132 12.96 -6.11 -2.76
C LYS A 132 12.11 -7.13 -3.50
N ASP A 133 11.36 -7.91 -2.76
CA ASP A 133 10.56 -9.06 -3.16
C ASP A 133 9.07 -8.71 -3.07
N PHE A 134 8.53 -8.62 -1.86
CA PHE A 134 7.13 -8.35 -1.61
C PHE A 134 6.89 -7.67 -0.25
N ILE A 135 5.76 -6.97 -0.15
CA ILE A 135 5.24 -6.41 1.10
C ILE A 135 3.81 -6.89 1.27
N VAL A 136 3.46 -7.31 2.48
CA VAL A 136 2.09 -7.71 2.83
C VAL A 136 1.59 -6.89 4.00
N SER A 137 0.28 -6.69 4.05
CA SER A 137 -0.37 -5.88 5.07
C SER A 137 -1.81 -6.32 5.29
N GLY A 138 -2.34 -6.10 6.49
CA GLY A 138 -3.72 -6.39 6.86
C GLY A 138 -3.90 -7.65 7.71
N THR A 139 -5.15 -8.11 7.83
CA THR A 139 -5.56 -9.20 8.73
C THR A 139 -5.13 -10.60 8.30
N ALA A 140 -4.86 -10.80 7.00
CA ALA A 140 -4.40 -12.07 6.43
C ALA A 140 -2.90 -12.04 6.11
N SER A 141 -2.12 -11.23 6.82
CA SER A 141 -0.68 -11.06 6.58
C SER A 141 0.06 -12.38 6.64
N ASP A 142 -0.24 -13.24 7.61
CA ASP A 142 0.48 -14.50 7.84
C ASP A 142 0.25 -15.50 6.68
N GLN A 143 -0.98 -15.55 6.16
CA GLN A 143 -1.32 -16.37 5.00
C GLN A 143 -0.67 -15.80 3.73
N LEU A 144 -0.65 -14.47 3.60
CA LEU A 144 0.00 -13.82 2.46
C LEU A 144 1.51 -14.05 2.49
N PHE A 145 2.18 -13.96 3.66
CA PHE A 145 3.60 -14.28 3.80
C PHE A 145 3.89 -15.70 3.31
N GLY A 146 3.15 -16.72 3.79
CA GLY A 146 3.37 -18.10 3.35
C GLY A 146 3.14 -18.31 1.85
N THR A 147 2.21 -17.56 1.25
CA THR A 147 1.92 -17.62 -0.18
C THR A 147 2.99 -16.92 -1.02
N CYS A 148 3.41 -15.73 -0.60
CA CYS A 148 4.42 -14.94 -1.30
C CYS A 148 5.79 -15.62 -1.25
N GLU A 149 6.20 -16.16 -0.10
CA GLU A 149 7.45 -16.92 0.04
C GLU A 149 7.51 -18.16 -0.88
N GLY A 150 6.37 -18.82 -1.11
CA GLY A 150 6.30 -20.02 -1.94
C GLY A 150 6.19 -19.76 -3.45
N LEU A 151 5.64 -18.61 -3.86
CA LEU A 151 5.32 -18.31 -5.26
C LEU A 151 6.17 -17.20 -5.87
N TRP A 152 6.82 -16.35 -5.05
CA TRP A 152 7.61 -15.25 -5.56
C TRP A 152 8.92 -15.76 -6.15
N GLU A 153 9.25 -15.26 -7.35
CA GLU A 153 10.51 -15.50 -8.02
C GLU A 153 11.12 -14.15 -8.44
N PRO A 154 12.46 -14.03 -8.44
CA PRO A 154 13.11 -12.84 -8.96
C PRO A 154 12.84 -12.67 -10.45
N ASP A 155 12.68 -11.43 -10.90
CA ASP A 155 12.50 -11.04 -12.31
C ASP A 155 11.22 -11.57 -13.00
N LEU A 156 10.14 -11.77 -12.25
CA LEU A 156 8.82 -12.09 -12.81
C LEU A 156 8.37 -11.02 -13.83
N VAL A 157 7.93 -11.46 -15.02
CA VAL A 157 7.47 -10.59 -16.10
C VAL A 157 6.04 -10.11 -15.82
N SER A 158 5.69 -8.90 -16.25
CA SER A 158 4.40 -8.24 -15.94
C SER A 158 3.15 -9.10 -16.15
N CYS A 159 3.11 -9.95 -17.19
CA CYS A 159 2.02 -10.88 -17.49
C CYS A 159 1.82 -11.92 -16.36
N ALA A 160 2.93 -12.47 -15.85
CA ALA A 160 2.93 -13.46 -14.77
C ALA A 160 2.49 -12.83 -13.43
N CYS A 161 2.82 -11.55 -13.20
CA CYS A 161 2.41 -10.82 -11.99
C CYS A 161 0.93 -10.45 -11.97
N SER A 162 0.30 -10.21 -13.13
CA SER A 162 -1.14 -9.89 -13.21
C SER A 162 -2.05 -11.11 -13.09
N GLY A 163 -1.50 -12.33 -13.09
CA GLY A 163 -2.25 -13.56 -13.25
C GLY A 163 -2.89 -13.59 -14.63
N ASP A 164 -2.31 -14.36 -15.55
CA ASP A 164 -2.91 -14.62 -16.85
C ASP A 164 -4.34 -15.18 -16.68
N MET A 165 -5.35 -14.32 -16.83
CA MET A 165 -6.70 -14.74 -17.19
C MET A 165 -6.70 -14.98 -18.71
N GLY A 166 -6.29 -16.19 -19.08
CA GLY A 166 -6.68 -16.81 -20.35
C GLY A 166 -8.11 -17.31 -20.33
#